data_AF-A0A2X2YCU5-F1
#
_entry.id   AF-A0A2X2YCU5-F1
#
_cell.length_a   1.000
_cell.length_b   1.000
_cell.length_c   1.000
_cell.angle_alpha   90.00
_cell.angle_beta   90.00
_cell.angle_gamma   90.00
#
_symmetry.space_group_name_H-M   'P 1'
#
loop_
_entity.id
_entity.type
_entity.pdbx_description
1 polymer ?
#
loop_
_entity_poly.entity_id
_entity_poly.type
_entity_poly.pdbx_seq_one_letter_code
_entity_poly.pdbx_strand_id
1 'polypeptide(L)'
;MQELYKIKKKNGEKVPGKIRDIIANDLNLSATQVGRYERINNKLIPELKAVIEQGNLTIANASEFSSLSEENQRVILSIIDDKTNMSKQEAIDLKNKLKKIEEEKELELKKAYEEKELELKRLEEEKKNQVSKLKSENENLKKKLDSNNIEEERKEIEGQIKIEFEEKLKNEKVILEEELKSKYDKKIEDITKEAKENNLEKQRLKDELSKLKEKFNNEVDIKNTKENFVLVQNLKLIDNSFKNLKSQINKMKKENVKVAEETKAKEFLEKYQKEISDLLKKL
;
A
#
# COMPACT_ATOMS: atom_id res chain seq x y z
N MET A 1 -21.67 21.71 16.40
CA MET A 1 -21.30 22.98 17.05
C MET A 1 -20.69 24.00 16.10
N GLN A 2 -19.63 23.70 15.34
CA GLN A 2 -19.11 24.66 14.34
C GLN A 2 -20.16 25.08 13.28
N GLU A 3 -20.94 24.12 12.76
CA GLU A 3 -22.05 24.40 11.84
C GLU A 3 -22.97 25.50 12.39
N LEU A 4 -23.34 25.39 13.67
CA LEU A 4 -24.22 26.31 14.37
C LEU A 4 -23.64 27.74 14.37
N TYR A 5 -22.38 27.91 14.78
CA TYR A 5 -21.72 29.22 14.81
C TYR A 5 -21.45 29.80 13.41
N LYS A 6 -21.20 28.94 12.41
CA LYS A 6 -21.10 29.35 11.00
C LYS A 6 -22.45 29.85 10.47
N ILE A 7 -23.55 29.17 10.82
CA ILE A 7 -24.92 29.56 10.46
C ILE A 7 -25.29 30.88 11.15
N LYS A 8 -25.03 31.03 12.45
CA LYS A 8 -25.26 32.29 13.19
C LYS A 8 -24.53 33.48 12.56
N LYS A 9 -23.25 33.30 12.21
CA LYS A 9 -22.47 34.32 11.50
C LYS A 9 -23.05 34.64 10.12
N LYS A 10 -23.51 33.63 9.37
CA LYS A 10 -24.17 33.80 8.07
C LYS A 10 -25.51 34.53 8.18
N ASN A 11 -26.22 34.34 9.30
CA ASN A 11 -27.49 35.00 9.62
C ASN A 11 -27.32 36.44 10.18
N GLY A 12 -26.08 36.96 10.22
CA GLY A 12 -25.81 38.34 10.67
C GLY A 12 -25.66 38.50 12.18
N GLU A 13 -25.69 37.41 12.96
CA GLU A 13 -25.42 37.48 14.41
C GLU A 13 -23.94 37.81 14.66
N LYS A 14 -23.67 38.67 15.66
CA LYS A 14 -22.31 39.02 16.07
C LYS A 14 -21.64 37.80 16.72
N VAL A 15 -20.64 37.24 16.04
CA VAL A 15 -19.79 36.15 16.54
C VAL A 15 -18.40 36.74 16.85
N PRO A 16 -18.13 37.15 18.12
CA PRO A 16 -16.90 37.87 18.47
C PRO A 16 -15.70 36.92 18.56
N GLY A 17 -14.68 37.15 17.73
CA GLY A 17 -13.44 36.36 17.75
C GLY A 17 -13.49 35.13 16.83
N LYS A 18 -12.54 34.20 17.03
CA LYS A 18 -12.49 32.96 16.23
C LYS A 18 -13.52 31.98 16.79
N ILE A 19 -14.29 31.33 15.91
CA ILE A 19 -15.31 30.34 16.28
C ILE A 19 -14.76 29.27 17.24
N ARG A 20 -13.52 28.82 17.01
CA ARG A 20 -12.84 27.83 17.87
C ARG A 20 -12.61 28.33 19.30
N ASP A 21 -12.32 29.61 19.48
CA ASP A 21 -12.06 30.20 20.80
C ASP A 21 -13.36 30.42 21.56
N ILE A 22 -14.46 30.71 20.84
CA ILE A 22 -15.81 30.77 21.41
C ILE A 22 -16.25 29.39 21.90
N ILE A 23 -16.11 28.37 21.04
CA ILE A 23 -16.43 26.97 21.40
C ILE A 23 -15.58 26.50 22.58
N ALA A 24 -14.31 26.90 22.62
CA ALA A 24 -13.41 26.59 23.73
C ALA A 24 -13.95 27.17 25.05
N ASN A 25 -14.33 28.44 25.06
CA ASN A 25 -14.92 29.09 26.23
C ASN A 25 -16.26 28.46 26.65
N ASP A 26 -17.17 28.21 25.70
CA ASP A 26 -18.49 27.64 25.97
C ASP A 26 -18.43 26.23 26.56
N LEU A 27 -17.42 25.45 26.18
CA LEU A 27 -17.22 24.06 26.63
C LEU A 27 -16.21 23.93 27.77
N ASN A 28 -15.65 25.04 28.27
CA ASN A 28 -14.55 25.06 29.24
C ASN A 28 -13.36 24.16 28.81
N LEU A 29 -13.03 24.21 27.52
CA LEU A 29 -11.93 23.49 26.90
C LEU A 29 -10.86 24.47 26.42
N SER A 30 -9.63 24.00 26.21
CA SER A 30 -8.63 24.79 25.49
C SER A 30 -8.91 24.82 23.98
N ALA A 31 -8.51 25.92 23.32
CA ALA A 31 -8.58 26.01 21.85
C ALA A 31 -7.84 24.86 21.14
N THR A 32 -6.77 24.33 21.76
CA THR A 32 -6.04 23.14 21.28
C THR A 32 -6.89 21.88 21.33
N GLN A 33 -7.63 21.64 22.42
CA GLN A 33 -8.54 20.49 22.53
C GLN A 33 -9.65 20.59 21.49
N VAL A 34 -10.27 21.76 21.32
CA VAL A 34 -11.28 21.97 20.28
C VAL A 34 -10.72 21.66 18.89
N GLY A 35 -9.50 22.12 18.58
CA GLY A 35 -8.85 21.81 17.31
C GLY A 35 -8.57 20.31 17.09
N ARG A 36 -8.25 19.56 18.15
CA ARG A 36 -8.07 18.09 18.07
C ARG A 36 -9.39 17.39 17.78
N TYR A 37 -10.46 17.74 18.51
CA TYR A 37 -11.79 17.19 18.29
C TYR A 37 -12.30 17.48 16.88
N GLU A 38 -12.08 18.69 16.37
CA GLU A 38 -12.43 19.06 14.99
C GLU A 38 -11.69 18.21 13.96
N ARG A 39 -10.37 18.02 14.15
CA ARG A 39 -9.57 17.21 13.23
C ARG A 39 -10.02 15.76 13.22
N ILE A 40 -10.25 15.18 14.40
CA ILE A 40 -10.78 13.82 14.54
C ILE A 40 -12.13 13.69 13.87
N ASN A 41 -13.06 14.61 14.16
CA ASN A 41 -14.41 14.56 13.61
C ASN A 41 -14.41 14.62 12.07
N ASN A 42 -13.54 15.44 11.48
CA ASN A 42 -13.57 15.71 10.05
C ASN A 42 -12.70 14.77 9.21
N LYS A 43 -11.66 14.16 9.80
CA LYS A 43 -10.64 13.43 9.04
C LYS A 43 -10.35 12.01 9.52
N LEU A 44 -10.77 11.65 10.73
CA LEU A 44 -10.59 10.28 11.21
C LEU A 44 -11.68 9.38 10.61
N ILE A 45 -11.29 8.19 10.15
CA ILE A 45 -12.25 7.20 9.65
C ILE A 45 -13.23 6.77 10.76
N PRO A 46 -14.50 6.46 10.42
CA PRO A 46 -15.53 6.07 11.39
C PRO A 46 -15.10 4.93 12.32
N GLU A 47 -14.38 3.96 11.78
CA GLU A 47 -13.91 2.78 12.52
C GLU A 47 -12.93 3.17 13.63
N LEU A 48 -11.98 4.07 13.35
CA LEU A 48 -11.06 4.58 14.37
C LEU A 48 -11.77 5.50 15.39
N LYS A 49 -12.87 6.17 15.01
CA LYS A 49 -13.70 6.90 15.98
C LYS A 49 -14.37 5.94 16.97
N ALA A 50 -14.87 4.80 16.50
CA ALA A 50 -15.43 3.77 17.38
C ALA A 50 -14.37 3.21 18.36
N VAL A 51 -13.12 3.09 17.93
CA VAL A 51 -12.00 2.68 18.81
C VAL A 51 -11.74 3.71 19.92
N ILE A 52 -11.91 5.01 19.65
CA ILE A 52 -11.86 6.07 20.68
C ILE A 52 -12.98 5.88 21.70
N GLU A 53 -14.21 5.65 21.23
CA GLU A 53 -15.38 5.45 22.09
C GLU A 53 -15.24 4.23 23.00
N GLN A 54 -14.55 3.19 22.52
CA GLN A 54 -14.20 1.99 23.30
C GLN A 54 -13.06 2.23 24.31
N GLY A 55 -12.42 3.41 24.29
CA GLY A 55 -11.31 3.75 25.18
C GLY A 55 -9.95 3.16 24.77
N ASN A 56 -9.88 2.50 23.61
CA ASN A 56 -8.67 1.84 23.13
C ASN A 56 -7.75 2.79 22.32
N LEU A 57 -8.18 4.03 22.11
CA LEU A 57 -7.40 5.06 21.42
C LEU A 57 -7.58 6.43 22.06
N THR A 58 -6.47 7.05 22.47
CA THR A 58 -6.50 8.39 23.07
C THR A 58 -6.81 9.47 22.04
N ILE A 59 -7.47 10.56 22.46
CA ILE A 59 -7.74 11.75 21.63
C ILE A 59 -6.45 12.34 21.05
N ALA A 60 -5.34 12.28 21.77
CA ALA A 60 -4.06 12.77 21.28
C ALA A 60 -3.57 11.94 20.07
N ASN A 61 -3.57 10.61 20.19
CA ASN A 61 -3.12 9.70 19.12
C ASN A 61 -4.09 9.74 17.93
N ALA A 62 -5.40 9.72 18.19
CA ALA A 62 -6.42 9.88 17.17
C ALA A 62 -6.24 11.16 16.35
N SER A 63 -5.93 12.28 17.00
CA SER A 63 -5.65 13.55 16.32
C SER A 63 -4.38 13.51 15.47
N GLU A 64 -3.39 12.69 15.82
CA GLU A 64 -2.19 12.48 15.00
C GLU A 64 -2.53 11.63 13.77
N PHE A 65 -3.27 10.54 13.94
CA PHE A 65 -3.68 9.66 12.85
C PHE A 65 -4.62 10.32 11.85
N SER A 66 -5.45 11.26 12.31
CA SER A 66 -6.32 12.08 11.45
C SER A 66 -5.57 12.97 10.45
N SER A 67 -4.23 13.00 10.49
CA SER A 67 -3.40 13.71 9.50
C SER A 67 -2.90 12.82 8.35
N LEU A 68 -3.18 11.51 8.40
CA LEU A 68 -2.83 10.53 7.37
C LEU A 68 -4.01 10.32 6.41
N SER A 69 -3.75 9.74 5.24
CA SER A 69 -4.83 9.28 4.34
C SER A 69 -5.67 8.17 4.97
N GLU A 70 -6.87 7.98 4.44
CA GLU A 70 -7.78 6.91 4.89
C GLU A 70 -7.15 5.52 4.75
N GLU A 71 -6.35 5.27 3.70
CA GLU A 71 -5.61 4.02 3.51
C GLU A 71 -4.68 3.75 4.70
N ASN A 72 -3.85 4.73 5.06
CA ASN A 72 -2.94 4.63 6.20
C ASN A 72 -3.67 4.59 7.55
N GLN A 73 -4.83 5.23 7.68
CA GLN A 73 -5.68 5.10 8.86
C GLN A 73 -6.25 3.69 9.01
N ARG A 74 -6.59 3.01 7.90
CA ARG A 74 -7.02 1.60 7.94
C ARG A 74 -5.88 0.66 8.34
N VAL A 75 -4.64 0.95 7.93
CA VAL A 75 -3.46 0.23 8.45
C VAL A 75 -3.35 0.40 9.96
N ILE A 76 -3.52 1.61 10.48
CA ILE A 76 -3.53 1.88 11.92
C ILE A 76 -4.65 1.12 12.64
N LEU A 77 -5.86 1.09 12.07
CA LEU A 77 -6.99 0.34 12.62
C LEU A 77 -6.64 -1.14 12.81
N SER A 78 -5.98 -1.75 11.81
CA SER A 78 -5.56 -3.15 11.89
C SER A 78 -4.51 -3.43 12.98
N ILE A 79 -3.75 -2.40 13.38
CA ILE A 79 -2.74 -2.49 14.44
C ILE A 79 -3.38 -2.33 15.83
N ILE A 80 -4.42 -1.50 15.95
CA ILE A 80 -5.05 -1.17 17.25
C ILE A 80 -6.12 -2.20 17.67
N ASP A 81 -6.71 -2.94 16.72
CA ASP A 81 -7.73 -3.96 16.99
C ASP A 81 -7.23 -5.07 17.96
N ASP A 82 -5.91 -5.18 18.16
CA ASP A 82 -5.24 -6.12 19.07
C ASP A 82 -5.30 -5.76 20.58
N LYS A 83 -6.19 -4.85 21.01
CA LYS A 83 -6.36 -4.39 22.42
C LYS A 83 -5.07 -3.87 23.08
N THR A 84 -4.11 -3.41 22.30
CA THR A 84 -2.86 -2.84 22.80
C THR A 84 -3.00 -1.34 23.00
N ASN A 85 -2.72 -0.86 24.22
CA ASN A 85 -2.63 0.57 24.49
C ASN A 85 -1.36 1.12 23.84
N MET A 86 -1.51 1.85 22.75
CA MET A 86 -0.40 2.50 22.05
C MET A 86 0.01 3.79 22.76
N SER A 87 1.29 3.91 23.10
CA SER A 87 1.84 5.13 23.67
C SER A 87 1.85 6.27 22.63
N LYS A 88 1.96 7.51 23.12
CA LYS A 88 2.04 8.69 22.25
C LYS A 88 3.25 8.64 21.32
N GLN A 89 4.40 8.13 21.79
CA GLN A 89 5.60 8.06 20.97
C GLN A 89 5.47 7.03 19.86
N GLU A 90 4.94 5.85 20.17
CA GLU A 90 4.67 4.81 19.16
C GLU A 90 3.70 5.30 18.08
N ALA A 91 2.66 6.03 18.47
CA ALA A 91 1.72 6.64 17.53
C ALA A 91 2.40 7.65 16.59
N ILE A 92 3.32 8.47 17.13
CA ILE A 92 4.10 9.44 16.33
C ILE A 92 5.04 8.70 15.37
N ASP A 93 5.75 7.68 15.84
CA ASP A 93 6.71 6.93 15.02
C ASP A 93 6.00 6.18 13.90
N LEU A 94 4.86 5.54 14.21
CA LEU A 94 4.02 4.85 13.23
C LEU A 94 3.48 5.84 12.18
N LYS A 95 2.97 6.99 12.61
CA LYS A 95 2.54 8.06 11.71
C LYS A 95 3.65 8.48 10.76
N ASN A 96 4.86 8.74 11.28
CA ASN A 96 5.97 9.22 10.47
C ASN A 96 6.41 8.17 9.44
N LYS A 97 6.42 6.88 9.81
CA LYS A 97 6.71 5.78 8.88
C LYS A 97 5.67 5.69 7.77
N LEU A 98 4.38 5.69 8.12
CA LEU A 98 3.29 5.60 7.15
C LEU A 98 3.27 6.81 6.20
N LYS A 99 3.52 8.01 6.74
CA LYS A 99 3.62 9.22 5.93
C LYS A 99 4.79 9.18 4.95
N LYS A 100 5.95 8.66 5.38
CA LYS A 100 7.09 8.50 4.49
C LYS A 100 6.80 7.53 3.34
N ILE A 101 6.14 6.40 3.63
CA ILE A 101 5.72 5.42 2.62
C ILE A 101 4.74 6.06 1.62
N GLU A 102 3.81 6.88 2.11
CA GLU A 102 2.84 7.59 1.27
C GLU A 102 3.53 8.57 0.31
N GLU A 103 4.49 9.35 0.82
CA GLU A 103 5.30 10.27 0.02
C GLU A 103 6.16 9.53 -1.02
N GLU A 104 6.74 8.38 -0.66
CA GLU A 104 7.52 7.53 -1.58
C GLU A 104 6.63 6.93 -2.69
N LYS A 105 5.44 6.42 -2.34
CA LYS A 105 4.44 5.87 -3.28
C LYS A 105 3.97 6.92 -4.28
N GLU A 106 3.68 8.14 -3.81
CA GLU A 106 3.27 9.25 -4.67
C GLU A 106 4.38 9.67 -5.64
N LEU A 107 5.63 9.72 -5.17
CA LEU A 107 6.79 10.05 -6.00
C LEU A 107 7.04 8.99 -7.08
N GLU A 108 6.95 7.71 -6.74
CA GLU A 108 7.15 6.61 -7.67
C GLU A 108 6.04 6.58 -8.73
N LEU A 109 4.78 6.79 -8.31
CA LEU A 109 3.65 6.90 -9.24
C LEU A 109 3.83 8.05 -10.22
N LYS A 110 4.28 9.21 -9.74
CA LYS A 110 4.54 10.38 -10.60
C LYS A 110 5.62 10.08 -11.65
N LYS A 111 6.72 9.44 -11.26
CA LYS A 111 7.78 9.04 -12.18
C LYS A 111 7.27 8.06 -13.25
N ALA A 112 6.47 7.08 -12.86
CA ALA A 112 5.90 6.12 -13.78
C ALA A 112 4.97 6.79 -14.82
N TYR A 113 4.18 7.79 -14.42
CA TYR A 113 3.37 8.58 -15.35
C TYR A 113 4.23 9.40 -16.31
N GLU A 114 5.27 10.08 -15.81
CA GLU A 114 6.20 10.86 -16.63
C GLU A 114 6.91 9.98 -17.68
N GLU A 115 7.36 8.78 -17.29
CA GLU A 115 7.98 7.81 -18.20
C GLU A 115 7.01 7.34 -19.29
N LYS A 116 5.76 7.04 -18.93
CA LYS A 116 4.73 6.64 -19.90
C LYS A 116 4.36 7.73 -20.89
N GLU A 117 4.33 8.99 -20.45
CA GLU A 117 4.09 10.12 -21.34
C GLU A 117 5.23 10.29 -22.36
N LEU A 118 6.47 10.07 -21.93
CA LEU A 118 7.66 10.09 -22.78
C LEU A 118 7.64 8.97 -23.84
N GLU A 119 7.21 7.77 -23.44
CA GLU A 119 7.05 6.62 -24.34
C GLU A 119 5.97 6.87 -25.41
N LEU A 120 4.82 7.45 -25.02
CA LEU A 120 3.76 7.82 -25.95
C LEU A 120 4.24 8.82 -27.01
N LYS A 121 4.99 9.86 -26.61
CA LYS A 121 5.55 10.86 -27.54
C LYS A 121 6.50 10.21 -28.55
N ARG A 122 7.34 9.27 -28.12
CA ARG A 122 8.24 8.52 -29.02
C ARG A 122 7.46 7.71 -30.05
N LEU A 123 6.41 7.00 -29.62
CA LEU A 123 5.58 6.19 -30.50
C LEU A 123 4.80 7.04 -31.52
N GLU A 124 4.32 8.21 -31.12
CA GLU A 124 3.69 9.17 -32.03
C GLU A 124 4.65 9.67 -33.11
N GLU A 125 5.89 9.99 -32.73
CA GLU A 125 6.93 10.43 -33.67
C GLU A 125 7.32 9.32 -34.65
N GLU A 126 7.47 8.08 -34.17
CA GLU A 126 7.73 6.91 -35.01
C GLU A 126 6.61 6.67 -36.02
N LYS A 127 5.34 6.71 -35.58
CA LYS A 127 4.18 6.60 -36.47
C LYS A 127 4.13 7.72 -37.50
N LYS A 128 4.43 8.96 -37.11
CA LYS A 128 4.48 10.11 -38.03
C LYS A 128 5.52 9.89 -39.13
N ASN A 129 6.69 9.34 -38.78
CA ASN A 129 7.75 8.99 -39.73
C ASN A 129 7.36 7.82 -40.64
N GLN A 130 6.61 6.84 -40.14
CA GLN A 130 6.10 5.74 -40.97
C GLN A 130 5.06 6.24 -41.99
N VAL A 131 4.15 7.12 -41.55
CA VAL A 131 3.14 7.75 -42.42
C VAL A 131 3.80 8.62 -43.51
N SER A 132 4.86 9.36 -43.19
CA SER A 132 5.56 10.17 -44.20
C SER A 132 6.25 9.30 -45.26
N LYS A 133 6.87 8.19 -44.86
CA LYS A 133 7.44 7.19 -45.79
C LYS A 133 6.38 6.60 -46.71
N LEU A 134 5.28 6.11 -46.15
CA LEU A 134 4.16 5.54 -46.91
C LEU A 134 3.55 6.56 -47.89
N LYS A 135 3.44 7.84 -47.49
CA LYS A 135 2.99 8.90 -48.39
C LYS A 135 3.93 9.09 -49.59
N SER A 136 5.24 9.13 -49.36
CA SER A 136 6.22 9.29 -50.44
C SER A 136 6.25 8.08 -51.40
N GLU A 137 6.08 6.88 -50.86
CA GLU A 137 6.03 5.64 -51.63
C GLU A 137 4.75 5.58 -52.50
N ASN A 138 3.61 6.00 -51.93
CA ASN A 138 2.36 6.16 -52.67
C ASN A 138 2.47 7.19 -53.81
N GLU A 139 3.12 8.34 -53.60
CA GLU A 139 3.33 9.30 -54.70
C GLU A 139 4.21 8.73 -55.82
N ASN A 140 5.24 7.97 -55.47
CA ASN A 140 6.10 7.30 -56.45
C ASN A 140 5.37 6.19 -57.23
N LEU A 141 4.49 5.45 -56.56
CA LEU A 141 3.62 4.46 -57.21
C LEU A 141 2.61 5.15 -58.14
N LYS A 142 2.05 6.29 -57.74
CA LYS A 142 1.11 7.07 -58.55
C LYS A 142 1.74 7.55 -59.86
N LYS A 143 2.99 8.05 -59.82
CA LYS A 143 3.76 8.44 -61.02
C LYS A 143 4.09 7.28 -61.96
N LYS A 144 4.18 6.04 -61.43
CA LYS A 144 4.42 4.84 -62.25
C LYS A 144 3.15 4.34 -62.96
N LEU A 145 1.97 4.78 -62.54
CA LEU A 145 0.67 4.33 -63.07
C LEU A 145 0.12 5.16 -64.23
N ASP A 146 0.78 6.24 -64.64
CA ASP A 146 0.38 7.06 -65.79
C ASP A 146 0.65 6.39 -67.17
N SER A 147 0.68 5.05 -67.20
CA SER A 147 0.71 4.22 -68.41
C SER A 147 -0.50 3.28 -68.42
N ASN A 148 -1.63 3.83 -68.88
CA ASN A 148 -2.87 3.15 -69.30
C ASN A 148 -3.74 2.41 -68.25
N ASN A 149 -4.93 3.00 -68.01
CA ASN A 149 -6.25 2.37 -67.74
C ASN A 149 -6.44 1.46 -66.49
N ILE A 150 -6.26 1.96 -65.26
CA ILE A 150 -6.37 1.16 -64.01
C ILE A 150 -7.11 1.91 -62.87
N GLU A 151 -8.28 2.50 -63.11
CA GLU A 151 -8.99 3.28 -62.07
C GLU A 151 -10.19 2.55 -61.45
N GLU A 152 -10.86 1.67 -62.19
CA GLU A 152 -11.99 0.88 -61.68
C GLU A 152 -11.54 -0.36 -60.89
N GLU A 153 -10.57 -1.14 -61.40
CA GLU A 153 -10.00 -2.29 -60.67
C GLU A 153 -9.33 -1.88 -59.35
N ARG A 154 -8.76 -0.67 -59.28
CA ARG A 154 -8.16 -0.12 -58.05
C ARG A 154 -9.20 0.14 -56.96
N LYS A 155 -10.38 0.67 -57.31
CA LYS A 155 -11.46 0.93 -56.33
C LYS A 155 -12.06 -0.36 -55.79
N GLU A 156 -12.14 -1.39 -56.63
CA GLU A 156 -12.68 -2.69 -56.23
C GLU A 156 -11.71 -3.42 -55.28
N ILE A 157 -10.40 -3.39 -55.57
CA ILE A 157 -9.36 -3.94 -54.71
C ILE A 157 -9.23 -3.14 -53.39
N GLU A 158 -9.30 -1.80 -53.42
CA GLU A 158 -9.32 -0.98 -52.19
C GLU A 158 -10.55 -1.28 -51.31
N GLY A 159 -11.72 -1.49 -51.93
CA GLY A 159 -12.94 -1.89 -51.23
C GLY A 159 -12.80 -3.26 -50.57
N GLN A 160 -12.27 -4.24 -51.28
CA GLN A 160 -12.05 -5.60 -50.76
C GLN A 160 -11.01 -5.62 -49.64
N ILE A 161 -9.88 -4.93 -49.80
CA ILE A 161 -8.85 -4.83 -48.75
C ILE A 161 -9.41 -4.14 -47.50
N LYS A 162 -10.23 -3.09 -47.65
CA LYS A 162 -10.82 -2.38 -46.51
C LYS A 162 -11.78 -3.27 -45.73
N ILE A 163 -12.64 -4.02 -46.42
CA ILE A 163 -13.57 -4.97 -45.76
C ILE A 163 -12.80 -6.08 -45.06
N GLU A 164 -11.80 -6.67 -45.71
CA GLU A 164 -11.00 -7.75 -45.12
C GLU A 164 -10.19 -7.28 -43.90
N PHE A 165 -9.69 -6.04 -43.93
CA PHE A 165 -8.96 -5.44 -42.80
C PHE A 165 -9.90 -5.11 -41.64
N GLU A 166 -11.09 -4.57 -41.91
CA GLU A 166 -12.12 -4.31 -40.88
C GLU A 166 -12.64 -5.61 -40.25
N GLU A 167 -12.83 -6.68 -41.02
CA GLU A 167 -13.20 -8.00 -40.49
C GLU A 167 -12.08 -8.63 -39.65
N LYS A 168 -10.82 -8.55 -40.10
CA LYS A 168 -9.66 -9.01 -39.31
C LYS A 168 -9.53 -8.26 -37.99
N LEU A 169 -9.65 -6.92 -38.00
CA LEU A 169 -9.64 -6.09 -36.80
C LEU A 169 -10.78 -6.46 -35.84
N LYS A 170 -11.97 -6.73 -36.38
CA LYS A 170 -13.12 -7.13 -35.56
C LYS A 170 -12.91 -8.50 -34.92
N ASN A 171 -12.39 -9.47 -35.67
CA ASN A 171 -12.11 -10.81 -35.15
C ASN A 171 -10.98 -10.80 -34.11
N GLU A 172 -9.91 -10.05 -34.36
CA GLU A 172 -8.78 -9.93 -33.42
C GLU A 172 -9.21 -9.23 -32.12
N LYS A 173 -10.08 -8.22 -32.20
CA LYS A 173 -10.67 -7.59 -31.02
C LYS A 173 -11.52 -8.57 -30.19
N VAL A 174 -12.34 -9.40 -30.85
CA VAL A 174 -13.17 -10.42 -30.16
C VAL A 174 -12.28 -11.45 -29.46
N ILE A 175 -11.22 -11.93 -30.12
CA ILE A 175 -10.27 -12.88 -29.53
C ILE A 175 -9.58 -12.26 -28.31
N LEU A 176 -9.12 -11.00 -28.41
CA LEU A 176 -8.50 -10.30 -27.28
C LEU A 176 -9.45 -10.12 -26.10
N GLU A 177 -10.71 -9.78 -26.37
CA GLU A 177 -11.75 -9.63 -25.33
C GLU A 177 -12.04 -10.96 -24.62
N GLU A 178 -12.11 -12.07 -25.35
CA GLU A 178 -12.31 -13.41 -24.79
C GLU A 178 -11.10 -13.90 -23.97
N GLU A 179 -9.88 -13.67 -24.46
CA GLU A 179 -8.65 -14.03 -23.75
C GLU A 179 -8.48 -13.23 -22.44
N LEU A 180 -8.74 -11.93 -22.48
CA LEU A 180 -8.73 -11.08 -21.29
C LEU A 180 -9.78 -11.55 -20.28
N LYS A 181 -11.01 -11.80 -20.75
CA LYS A 181 -12.10 -12.28 -19.89
C LYS A 181 -11.74 -13.62 -19.21
N SER A 182 -11.24 -14.59 -19.97
CA SER A 182 -10.81 -15.90 -19.46
C SER A 182 -9.69 -15.79 -18.41
N LYS A 183 -8.73 -14.88 -18.63
CA LYS A 183 -7.63 -14.63 -17.69
C LYS A 183 -8.11 -14.04 -16.36
N TYR A 184 -9.03 -13.07 -16.41
CA TYR A 184 -9.57 -12.45 -15.18
C TYR A 184 -10.53 -13.37 -14.44
N ASP A 185 -11.34 -14.16 -15.16
CA ASP A 185 -12.23 -15.16 -14.57
C ASP A 185 -11.43 -16.18 -13.73
N LYS A 186 -10.31 -16.71 -14.26
CA LYS A 186 -9.40 -17.61 -13.50
C LYS A 186 -8.79 -16.95 -12.27
N LYS A 187 -8.34 -15.70 -12.39
CA LYS A 187 -7.71 -14.98 -11.27
C LYS A 187 -8.71 -14.72 -10.13
N ILE A 188 -9.97 -14.45 -10.46
CA ILE A 188 -11.05 -14.30 -9.47
C ILE A 188 -11.32 -15.64 -8.78
N GLU A 189 -11.30 -16.74 -9.53
CA GLU A 189 -11.53 -18.09 -8.99
C GLU A 189 -10.43 -18.50 -7.99
N ASP A 190 -9.17 -18.24 -8.31
CA ASP A 190 -8.02 -18.50 -7.43
C ASP A 190 -8.10 -17.69 -6.13
N ILE A 191 -8.37 -16.38 -6.22
CA ILE A 191 -8.56 -15.50 -5.05
C ILE A 191 -9.72 -15.98 -4.18
N THR A 192 -10.82 -16.40 -4.81
CA THR A 192 -12.00 -16.90 -4.10
C THR A 192 -11.70 -18.20 -3.34
N LYS A 193 -10.88 -19.08 -3.93
CA LYS A 193 -10.46 -20.33 -3.29
C LYS A 193 -9.54 -20.07 -2.11
N GLU A 194 -8.53 -19.22 -2.27
CA GLU A 194 -7.60 -18.82 -1.21
C GLU A 194 -8.34 -18.17 -0.02
N ALA A 195 -9.30 -17.28 -0.29
CA ALA A 195 -10.12 -16.65 0.75
C ALA A 195 -10.98 -17.65 1.53
N LYS A 196 -11.48 -18.71 0.87
CA LYS A 196 -12.25 -19.78 1.53
C LYS A 196 -11.36 -20.63 2.43
N GLU A 197 -10.17 -21.00 1.95
CA GLU A 197 -9.20 -21.80 2.72
C GLU A 197 -8.71 -21.04 3.97
N ASN A 198 -8.39 -19.75 3.82
CA ASN A 198 -7.96 -18.90 4.93
C ASN A 198 -9.04 -18.71 6.00
N ASN A 199 -10.31 -18.60 5.60
CA ASN A 199 -11.43 -18.53 6.56
C ASN A 199 -11.64 -19.84 7.33
N LEU A 200 -11.47 -20.98 6.66
CA LEU A 200 -11.57 -22.29 7.29
C LEU A 200 -10.47 -22.49 8.35
N GLU A 201 -9.24 -22.10 8.04
CA GLU A 201 -8.10 -22.19 8.96
C GLU A 201 -8.25 -21.25 10.16
N LYS A 202 -8.76 -20.03 9.93
CA LYS A 202 -9.07 -19.08 11.00
C LYS A 202 -10.10 -19.63 11.99
N GLN A 203 -11.13 -20.33 11.49
CA GLN A 203 -12.13 -20.96 12.34
C GLN A 203 -11.53 -22.10 13.15
N ARG A 204 -10.67 -22.93 12.54
CA ARG A 204 -9.97 -24.02 13.22
C ARG A 204 -9.09 -23.54 14.37
N LEU A 205 -8.29 -22.49 14.14
CA LEU A 205 -7.44 -21.89 15.18
C LEU A 205 -8.25 -21.30 16.34
N LYS A 206 -9.43 -20.74 16.06
CA LYS A 206 -10.34 -20.20 17.08
C LYS A 206 -10.91 -21.30 17.98
N ASP A 207 -11.28 -22.43 17.40
CA ASP A 207 -11.80 -23.58 18.14
C ASP A 207 -10.70 -24.23 19.00
N GLU A 208 -9.45 -24.26 18.51
CA GLU A 208 -8.29 -24.78 19.25
C GLU A 208 -7.91 -23.88 20.43
N LEU A 209 -7.97 -22.56 20.25
CA LEU A 209 -7.79 -21.56 21.32
C LEU A 209 -8.85 -21.68 22.42
N SER A 210 -10.11 -21.96 22.05
CA SER A 210 -11.19 -22.14 23.03
C SER A 210 -10.94 -23.37 23.91
N LYS A 211 -10.52 -24.49 23.31
CA LYS A 211 -10.15 -25.72 24.02
C LYS A 211 -8.93 -25.55 24.93
N LEU A 212 -7.98 -24.70 24.55
CA LEU A 212 -6.79 -24.41 25.37
C LEU A 212 -7.16 -23.58 26.61
N LYS A 213 -8.08 -22.63 26.47
CA LYS A 213 -8.57 -21.81 27.59
C LYS A 213 -9.35 -22.61 28.63
N GLU A 214 -10.10 -23.63 28.22
CA GLU A 214 -10.78 -24.54 29.15
C GLU A 214 -9.81 -25.43 29.94
N LYS A 215 -8.57 -25.63 29.47
CA LYS A 215 -7.60 -26.53 30.11
C LYS A 215 -6.72 -25.89 31.19
N PHE A 216 -6.61 -24.56 31.28
CA PHE A 216 -5.65 -23.89 32.19
C PHE A 216 -6.34 -22.87 33.10
N ASN A 217 -6.64 -23.28 34.34
CA ASN A 217 -7.41 -22.50 35.33
C ASN A 217 -6.56 -21.94 36.50
N ASN A 218 -5.26 -21.68 36.33
CA ASN A 218 -4.40 -21.11 37.38
C ASN A 218 -3.63 -19.87 36.87
N GLU A 219 -3.90 -18.70 37.45
CA GLU A 219 -3.39 -17.37 37.04
C GLU A 219 -1.86 -17.20 37.06
N VAL A 220 -1.14 -18.00 37.86
CA VAL A 220 0.33 -17.89 38.01
C VAL A 220 1.08 -18.40 36.78
N ASP A 221 0.57 -19.45 36.11
CA ASP A 221 1.20 -19.99 34.89
C ASP A 221 1.00 -19.09 33.67
N ILE A 222 -0.08 -18.31 33.62
CA ILE A 222 -0.39 -17.39 32.51
C ILE A 222 0.63 -16.24 32.47
N LYS A 223 1.04 -15.72 33.64
CA LYS A 223 2.03 -14.64 33.72
C LYS A 223 3.42 -15.14 33.28
N ASN A 224 3.86 -16.29 33.78
CA ASN A 224 5.14 -16.89 33.40
C ASN A 224 5.18 -17.25 31.90
N THR A 225 4.07 -17.75 31.36
CA THR A 225 3.95 -18.08 29.93
C THR A 225 4.04 -16.83 29.05
N LYS A 226 3.42 -15.71 29.47
CA LYS A 226 3.52 -14.43 28.75
C LYS A 226 4.94 -13.86 28.74
N GLU A 227 5.62 -13.86 29.89
CA GLU A 227 7.00 -13.36 29.97
C GLU A 227 7.97 -14.23 29.17
N ASN A 228 7.81 -15.56 29.22
CA ASN A 228 8.60 -16.48 28.40
C ASN A 228 8.33 -16.28 26.89
N PHE A 229 7.09 -16.03 26.49
CA PHE A 229 6.77 -15.73 25.09
C PHE A 229 7.49 -14.46 24.60
N VAL A 230 7.48 -13.39 25.39
CA VAL A 230 8.19 -12.14 25.07
C VAL A 230 9.71 -12.38 24.98
N LEU A 231 10.28 -13.16 25.90
CA LEU A 231 11.69 -13.54 25.88
C LEU A 231 12.06 -14.29 24.58
N VAL A 232 11.24 -15.26 24.17
CA VAL A 232 11.46 -16.04 22.95
C VAL A 232 11.38 -15.16 21.69
N GLN A 233 10.44 -14.21 21.63
CA GLN A 233 10.35 -13.28 20.50
C GLN A 233 11.59 -12.39 20.38
N ASN A 234 12.08 -11.87 21.51
CA ASN A 234 13.31 -11.05 21.54
C ASN A 234 14.54 -11.87 21.10
N LEU A 235 14.67 -13.12 21.56
CA LEU A 235 15.76 -13.99 21.14
C LEU A 235 15.72 -14.31 19.63
N LYS A 236 14.53 -14.49 19.05
CA LYS A 236 14.36 -14.70 17.59
C LYS A 236 14.76 -13.47 16.77
N LEU A 237 14.41 -12.26 17.22
CA LEU A 237 14.81 -11.01 16.56
C LEU A 237 16.33 -10.85 16.55
N ILE A 238 16.97 -11.17 17.66
CA ILE A 238 18.42 -11.15 17.79
C ILE A 238 19.03 -12.18 16.82
N ASP A 239 18.59 -13.45 16.82
CA ASP A 239 19.11 -14.49 15.91
C ASP A 239 19.00 -14.10 14.43
N ASN A 240 17.87 -13.52 14.01
CA ASN A 240 17.69 -13.01 12.65
C ASN A 240 18.67 -11.89 12.30
N SER A 241 18.92 -10.99 13.25
CA SER A 241 19.91 -9.90 13.08
C SER A 241 21.33 -10.48 12.92
N PHE A 242 21.70 -11.49 13.71
CA PHE A 242 22.98 -12.20 13.57
C PHE A 242 23.10 -12.91 12.20
N LYS A 243 22.04 -13.56 11.71
CA LYS A 243 22.01 -14.20 10.38
C LYS A 243 22.23 -13.19 9.26
N ASN A 244 21.59 -12.02 9.33
CA ASN A 244 21.75 -10.94 8.35
C ASN A 244 23.19 -10.42 8.32
N LEU A 245 23.78 -10.15 9.49
CA LEU A 245 25.18 -9.71 9.61
C LEU A 245 26.15 -10.75 9.03
N LYS A 246 25.92 -12.03 9.28
CA LYS A 246 26.72 -13.13 8.72
C LYS A 246 26.64 -13.19 7.20
N SER A 247 25.44 -13.00 6.64
CA SER A 247 25.22 -12.93 5.18
C SER A 247 26.01 -11.76 4.56
N GLN A 248 25.97 -10.59 5.19
CA GLN A 248 26.71 -9.41 4.75
C GLN A 248 28.23 -9.64 4.76
N ILE A 249 28.77 -10.24 5.83
CA ILE A 249 30.20 -10.58 5.91
C ILE A 249 30.59 -11.57 4.81
N ASN A 250 29.75 -12.57 4.53
CA ASN A 250 30.02 -13.55 3.46
C ASN A 250 30.01 -12.88 2.08
N LYS A 251 29.10 -11.94 1.84
CA LYS A 251 29.07 -11.14 0.61
C LYS A 251 30.34 -10.31 0.44
N MET A 252 30.75 -9.59 1.48
CA MET A 252 31.99 -8.79 1.48
C MET A 252 33.24 -9.63 1.19
N LYS A 253 33.32 -10.84 1.77
CA LYS A 253 34.40 -11.80 1.45
C LYS A 253 34.40 -12.21 -0.02
N LYS A 254 33.22 -12.52 -0.59
CA LYS A 254 33.09 -12.90 -2.00
C LYS A 254 33.51 -11.77 -2.95
N GLU A 255 33.27 -10.52 -2.55
CA GLU A 255 33.61 -9.32 -3.30
C GLU A 255 35.03 -8.81 -3.03
N ASN A 256 35.87 -9.57 -2.30
CA ASN A 256 37.24 -9.18 -1.89
C ASN A 256 37.32 -7.84 -1.15
N VAL A 257 36.22 -7.43 -0.49
CA VAL A 257 36.17 -6.22 0.33
C VAL A 257 36.80 -6.52 1.70
N LYS A 258 37.86 -5.80 2.07
CA LYS A 258 38.49 -5.95 3.39
C LYS A 258 37.53 -5.52 4.49
N VAL A 259 37.22 -6.44 5.41
CA VAL A 259 36.51 -6.13 6.66
C VAL A 259 37.51 -5.46 7.61
N ALA A 260 37.19 -4.27 8.11
CA ALA A 260 38.07 -3.52 9.00
C ALA A 260 38.39 -4.31 10.29
N GLU A 261 39.67 -4.35 10.70
CA GLU A 261 40.13 -5.05 11.91
C GLU A 261 39.43 -4.54 13.18
N GLU A 262 39.04 -3.26 13.18
CA GLU A 262 38.28 -2.62 14.26
C GLU A 262 36.92 -3.27 14.54
N THR A 263 36.35 -4.01 13.58
CA THR A 263 35.00 -4.54 13.75
C THR A 263 34.93 -5.67 14.79
N LYS A 264 36.01 -6.44 15.05
CA LYS A 264 35.99 -7.70 15.84
C LYS A 264 34.78 -8.61 15.55
N ALA A 265 34.07 -8.37 14.45
CA ALA A 265 32.68 -8.77 14.28
C ALA A 265 32.59 -10.25 13.98
N LYS A 266 33.63 -10.80 13.35
CA LYS A 266 33.70 -12.21 13.02
C LYS A 266 33.76 -13.08 14.28
N GLU A 267 34.65 -12.77 15.23
CA GLU A 267 34.79 -13.51 16.49
C GLU A 267 33.56 -13.33 17.39
N PHE A 268 33.02 -12.11 17.43
CA PHE A 268 31.79 -11.80 18.17
C PHE A 268 30.57 -12.56 17.62
N LEU A 269 30.36 -12.54 16.31
CA LEU A 269 29.22 -13.21 15.66
C LEU A 269 29.32 -14.74 15.76
N GLU A 270 30.52 -15.33 15.62
CA GLU A 270 30.69 -16.79 15.73
C GLU A 270 30.48 -17.28 17.17
N LYS A 271 30.93 -16.54 18.18
CA LYS A 271 30.77 -16.89 19.59
C LYS A 271 29.31 -16.79 20.05
N TYR A 272 28.68 -15.63 19.86
CA TYR A 272 27.38 -15.34 20.48
C TYR A 272 26.18 -15.87 19.68
N GLN A 273 26.29 -16.06 18.36
CA GLN A 273 25.21 -16.66 17.57
C GLN A 273 24.96 -18.12 17.99
N LYS A 274 26.03 -18.88 18.25
CA LYS A 274 25.93 -20.28 18.70
C LYS A 274 25.26 -20.37 20.07
N GLU A 275 25.67 -19.51 21.00
CA GLU A 275 25.08 -19.44 22.34
C GLU A 275 23.56 -19.11 22.29
N ILE A 276 23.14 -18.16 21.44
CA ILE A 276 21.74 -17.78 21.27
C ILE A 276 20.92 -18.90 20.60
N SER A 277 21.47 -19.52 19.56
CA SER A 277 20.83 -20.67 18.89
C SER A 277 20.68 -21.87 19.83
N ASP A 278 21.67 -22.14 20.69
CA ASP A 278 21.61 -23.25 21.65
C ASP A 278 20.67 -22.94 22.83
N LEU A 279 20.52 -21.67 23.23
CA LEU A 279 19.48 -21.23 24.17
C LEU A 279 18.07 -21.42 23.59
N LEU A 280 17.84 -21.06 22.33
CA LEU A 280 16.56 -21.24 21.63
C LEU A 280 16.16 -22.72 21.45
N LYS A 281 17.11 -23.65 21.48
CA LYS A 281 16.83 -25.10 21.42
C LYS A 281 16.46 -25.71 22.78
N LYS A 282 16.78 -25.02 23.88
CA LYS A 282 16.54 -25.48 25.26
C LYS A 282 15.26 -24.88 25.87
N LEU A 283 14.69 -23.87 25.21
CA LEU A 283 13.41 -23.23 25.51
C LEU A 283 12.30 -23.85 24.65
#